data_AF-A0A914FMU2-F1
#
_entry.id   AF-A0A914FMU2-F1
#
_cell.length_a   1.000
_cell.length_b   1.000
_cell.length_c   1.000
_cell.angle_alpha   90.00
_cell.angle_beta   90.00
_cell.angle_gamma   90.00
#
_symmetry.space_group_name_H-M   'P 1'
#
loop_
_entity.id
_entity.type
_entity.pdbx_description
1 polymer ?
#
loop_
_entity_poly.entity_id
_entity_poly.type
_entity_poly.pdbx_seq_one_letter_code
_entity_poly.pdbx_strand_id
1 'polypeptide(L)'
;MQKFALQMYKLLYVLYFTGLPNVQRCLIHADEKTGKTYKLLAEGTDFKQVMAIPNVNTSRTTFNNASVIAEVLGIEAARKSIIDEITATMESHGITLDQRHIMLLADLMTFKGEVLGITRNGLVKMKESVFLLASFERTTDHLYEAAFYGQKDKISGVSECIITGNPISIGTGMFKILTQGKKERTQSNRETNLFERLTISRLGANSSPEEISALLNDIKEEDEESEMNDDSEIDAMEIDGMDE
;
A
#
# COMPACT_ATOMS: atom_id res chain seq x y z
N MET A 1 -4.92 29.96 54.58
CA MET A 1 -6.10 29.11 54.85
C MET A 1 -6.86 28.75 53.57
N GLN A 2 -7.45 29.70 52.83
CA GLN A 2 -8.22 29.38 51.60
C GLN A 2 -7.42 28.68 50.48
N LYS A 3 -6.15 29.06 50.24
CA LYS A 3 -5.29 28.37 49.26
C LYS A 3 -4.99 26.91 49.64
N PHE A 4 -4.84 26.62 50.93
CA PHE A 4 -4.63 25.25 51.44
C PHE A 4 -5.89 24.39 51.31
N ALA A 5 -7.07 24.95 51.59
CA ALA A 5 -8.34 24.25 51.41
C ALA A 5 -8.60 23.91 49.93
N LEU A 6 -8.29 24.82 49.01
CA LEU A 6 -8.44 24.58 47.57
C LEU A 6 -7.44 23.54 47.06
N GLN A 7 -6.23 23.49 47.63
CA GLN A 7 -5.20 22.51 47.30
C GLN A 7 -5.53 21.11 47.88
N MET A 8 -6.10 21.04 49.08
CA MET A 8 -6.65 19.79 49.62
C MET A 8 -7.87 19.28 48.83
N TYR A 9 -8.76 20.17 48.38
CA TYR A 9 -9.90 19.78 47.55
C TYR A 9 -9.45 19.20 46.20
N LYS A 10 -8.39 19.77 45.60
CA LYS A 10 -7.76 19.18 44.41
C LYS A 10 -7.14 17.80 44.67
N LEU A 11 -6.52 17.59 45.83
CA LEU A 11 -5.98 16.29 46.23
C LEU A 11 -7.08 15.25 46.45
N LEU A 12 -8.23 15.66 46.97
CA LEU A 12 -9.40 14.78 47.17
C LEU A 12 -9.98 14.25 45.85
N TYR A 13 -9.93 15.03 44.77
CA TYR A 13 -10.36 14.59 43.44
C TYR A 13 -9.41 13.58 42.77
N VAL A 14 -8.17 13.45 43.27
CA VAL A 14 -7.13 12.58 42.69
C VAL A 14 -6.95 11.29 43.52
N LEU A 15 -7.60 11.20 44.68
CA LEU A 15 -7.45 10.06 45.58
C LEU A 15 -8.39 8.92 45.18
N TYR A 16 -7.87 7.90 44.49
CA TYR A 16 -8.59 6.65 44.23
C TYR A 16 -8.62 5.80 45.50
N PHE A 17 -9.82 5.52 46.04
CA PHE A 17 -9.95 4.74 47.28
C PHE A 17 -9.76 3.24 47.03
N THR A 18 -10.40 2.70 45.98
CA THR A 18 -10.25 1.32 45.50
C THR A 18 -10.66 1.24 44.02
N GLY A 19 -10.13 0.27 43.28
CA GLY A 19 -10.51 0.01 41.88
C GLY A 19 -9.47 0.44 40.86
N LEU A 20 -9.85 0.40 39.58
CA LEU A 20 -8.98 0.77 38.47
C LEU A 20 -9.11 2.27 38.18
N PRO A 21 -8.00 3.01 38.01
CA PRO A 21 -8.03 4.46 37.89
C PRO A 21 -8.71 4.95 36.60
N ASN A 22 -8.61 4.17 35.51
CA ASN A 22 -9.18 4.56 34.21
C ASN A 22 -10.53 3.89 33.92
N VAL A 23 -11.20 3.31 34.92
CA VAL A 23 -12.57 2.79 34.79
C VAL A 23 -13.52 3.71 35.56
N GLN A 24 -14.40 4.39 34.83
CA GLN A 24 -15.27 5.43 35.40
C GLN A 24 -16.56 4.88 35.96
N ARG A 25 -17.22 3.97 35.22
CA ARG A 25 -18.48 3.36 35.65
C ARG A 25 -18.54 1.90 35.24
N CYS A 26 -19.23 1.12 36.06
CA CYS A 26 -19.56 -0.27 35.76
C CYS A 26 -21.08 -0.46 35.92
N LEU A 27 -21.71 -1.04 34.91
CA LEU A 27 -23.13 -1.35 34.88
C LEU A 27 -23.31 -2.86 34.87
N ILE A 28 -24.20 -3.36 35.72
CA ILE A 28 -24.56 -4.78 35.75
C ILE A 28 -25.77 -4.97 34.85
N HIS A 29 -25.60 -5.80 33.83
CA HIS A 29 -26.67 -6.19 32.92
C HIS A 29 -27.01 -7.66 33.17
N ALA A 30 -28.24 -7.94 33.61
CA ALA A 30 -28.74 -9.30 33.77
C ALA A 30 -29.31 -9.79 32.43
N ASP A 31 -28.90 -10.98 31.99
CA ASP A 31 -29.39 -11.54 30.73
C ASP A 31 -30.85 -12.02 30.90
N GLU A 32 -31.78 -11.39 30.17
CA GLU A 32 -33.23 -11.61 30.30
C GLU A 32 -33.66 -13.03 29.91
N LYS A 33 -32.90 -13.72 29.05
CA LYS A 33 -33.28 -15.03 28.47
C LYS A 33 -33.07 -16.20 29.42
N THR A 34 -32.09 -16.12 30.33
CA THR A 34 -31.71 -17.23 31.22
C THR A 34 -31.79 -16.88 32.70
N GLY A 35 -31.83 -15.59 33.07
CA GLY A 35 -31.98 -15.10 34.44
C GLY A 35 -30.86 -15.51 35.42
N LYS A 36 -29.79 -16.16 34.92
CA LYS A 36 -28.73 -16.79 35.74
C LYS A 36 -27.33 -16.25 35.46
N THR A 37 -27.17 -15.38 34.45
CA THR A 37 -25.86 -14.83 34.07
C THR A 37 -25.89 -13.30 34.12
N TYR A 38 -24.94 -12.72 34.86
CA TYR A 38 -24.72 -11.29 34.92
C TYR A 38 -23.53 -10.91 34.02
N LYS A 39 -23.70 -9.88 33.20
CA LYS A 39 -22.65 -9.25 32.40
C LYS A 39 -22.29 -7.92 33.06
N LEU A 40 -20.99 -7.63 33.16
CA LEU A 40 -20.49 -6.34 33.63
C LEU A 40 -20.08 -5.51 32.42
N LEU A 41 -20.69 -4.34 32.25
CA LEU A 41 -20.31 -3.35 31.24
C LEU A 41 -19.48 -2.28 31.93
N ALA A 42 -18.18 -2.24 31.67
CA ALA A 42 -17.27 -1.25 32.22
C ALA A 42 -16.96 -0.19 31.18
N GLU A 43 -17.09 1.09 31.56
CA GLU A 43 -16.58 2.21 30.77
C GLU A 43 -15.20 2.57 31.27
N GLY A 44 -14.18 2.32 30.44
CA GLY A 44 -12.80 2.63 30.74
C GLY A 44 -11.85 2.15 29.67
N THR A 45 -10.56 2.42 29.86
CA THR A 45 -9.49 2.09 28.89
C THR A 45 -8.56 0.97 29.34
N ASP A 46 -8.56 0.61 30.63
CA ASP A 46 -7.61 -0.33 31.23
C ASP A 46 -7.96 -1.81 31.00
N PHE A 47 -8.04 -2.26 29.74
CA PHE A 47 -8.40 -3.64 29.39
C PHE A 47 -7.49 -4.68 30.06
N LYS A 48 -6.17 -4.46 30.03
CA LYS A 48 -5.17 -5.37 30.63
C LYS A 48 -5.40 -5.59 32.13
N GLN A 49 -5.73 -4.53 32.86
CA GLN A 49 -5.94 -4.62 34.30
C GLN A 49 -7.28 -5.29 34.62
N VAL A 50 -8.33 -5.02 33.83
CA VAL A 50 -9.64 -5.70 33.96
C VAL A 50 -9.49 -7.21 33.81
N MET A 51 -8.65 -7.67 32.86
CA MET A 51 -8.37 -9.10 32.69
C MET A 51 -7.61 -9.74 33.86
N ALA A 52 -6.88 -8.94 34.65
CA ALA A 52 -6.12 -9.43 35.80
C ALA A 52 -6.97 -9.54 37.09
N ILE A 53 -8.21 -9.01 37.08
CA ILE A 53 -9.08 -9.04 38.26
C ILE A 53 -9.53 -10.49 38.53
N PRO A 54 -9.36 -10.99 39.78
CA PRO A 54 -9.82 -12.32 40.13
C PRO A 54 -11.35 -12.43 39.97
N ASN A 55 -11.82 -13.60 39.53
CA ASN A 55 -13.23 -13.89 39.23
C ASN A 55 -13.80 -13.24 37.96
N VAL A 56 -12.99 -12.54 37.16
CA VAL A 56 -13.37 -12.14 35.80
C VAL A 56 -13.03 -13.25 34.81
N ASN A 57 -13.99 -13.64 33.97
CA ASN A 57 -13.76 -14.66 32.93
C ASN A 57 -13.08 -14.03 31.71
N THR A 58 -11.74 -14.13 31.67
CA THR A 58 -10.90 -13.56 30.60
C THR A 58 -11.21 -14.11 29.21
N SER A 59 -11.65 -15.36 29.08
CA SER A 59 -11.97 -15.96 27.78
C SER A 59 -13.22 -15.37 27.11
N ARG A 60 -14.05 -14.64 27.87
CA ARG A 60 -15.30 -14.03 27.37
C ARG A 60 -15.31 -12.51 27.48
N THR A 61 -14.25 -11.89 28.00
CA THR A 61 -14.14 -10.44 28.08
C THR A 61 -13.77 -9.88 26.71
N THR A 62 -14.55 -8.94 26.20
CA THR A 62 -14.28 -8.22 24.96
C THR A 62 -14.00 -6.75 25.25
N PHE A 63 -13.40 -6.06 24.28
CA PHE A 63 -13.13 -4.64 24.33
C PHE A 63 -13.45 -4.02 22.98
N ASN A 64 -13.76 -2.73 22.95
CA ASN A 64 -14.15 -2.04 21.72
C ASN A 64 -12.94 -1.45 20.96
N ASN A 65 -11.83 -1.17 21.65
CA ASN A 65 -10.66 -0.57 21.03
C ASN A 65 -9.69 -1.64 20.51
N ALA A 66 -9.62 -1.78 19.19
CA ALA A 66 -8.73 -2.73 18.52
C ALA A 66 -7.24 -2.50 18.79
N SER A 67 -6.80 -1.25 19.00
CA SER A 67 -5.39 -0.95 19.28
C SER A 67 -4.96 -1.49 20.65
N VAL A 68 -5.80 -1.31 21.67
CA VAL A 68 -5.54 -1.87 23.02
C VAL A 68 -5.59 -3.39 23.00
N ILE A 69 -6.49 -3.99 22.22
CA ILE A 69 -6.53 -5.44 22.03
C ILE A 69 -5.25 -5.94 21.36
N ALA A 70 -4.74 -5.23 20.35
CA ALA A 70 -3.50 -5.60 19.68
C ALA A 70 -2.32 -5.65 20.65
N GLU A 71 -2.25 -4.70 21.60
CA GLU A 71 -1.20 -4.65 22.63
C GLU A 71 -1.33 -5.76 23.69
N VAL A 72 -2.56 -6.15 24.06
CA VAL A 72 -2.80 -7.09 25.17
C VAL A 72 -2.89 -8.55 24.69
N LEU A 73 -3.60 -8.79 23.59
CA LEU A 73 -3.93 -10.13 23.07
C LEU A 73 -3.26 -10.44 21.73
N GLY A 74 -2.73 -9.43 21.04
CA GLY A 74 -2.05 -9.59 19.75
C GLY A 74 -2.90 -9.24 18.54
N ILE A 75 -2.26 -9.26 17.36
CA ILE A 75 -2.83 -8.71 16.12
C ILE A 75 -4.04 -9.50 15.60
N GLU A 76 -4.08 -10.81 15.77
CA GLU A 76 -5.22 -11.64 15.33
C GLU A 76 -6.49 -11.38 16.17
N ALA A 77 -6.32 -11.14 17.47
CA ALA A 77 -7.43 -10.74 18.33
C ALA A 77 -7.97 -9.37 17.91
N ALA A 78 -7.08 -8.44 17.56
CA ALA A 78 -7.46 -7.12 17.04
C ALA A 78 -8.19 -7.22 15.70
N ARG A 79 -7.69 -8.06 14.78
CA ARG A 79 -8.34 -8.34 13.49
C ARG A 79 -9.78 -8.84 13.67
N LYS A 80 -9.97 -9.80 14.58
CA LYS A 80 -11.31 -10.32 14.91
C LYS A 80 -12.20 -9.25 15.55
N SER A 81 -11.65 -8.45 16.46
CA SER A 81 -12.37 -7.34 17.08
C SER A 81 -12.86 -6.30 16.06
N ILE A 82 -12.05 -5.96 15.05
CA ILE A 82 -12.46 -5.04 13.97
C ILE A 82 -13.65 -5.61 13.20
N ILE A 83 -13.60 -6.91 12.87
CA ILE A 83 -14.70 -7.58 12.16
C ILE A 83 -15.98 -7.53 12.99
N ASP A 84 -15.90 -7.85 14.28
CA ASP A 84 -17.06 -7.89 15.17
C ASP A 84 -17.67 -6.50 15.40
N GLU A 85 -16.83 -5.48 15.58
CA GLU A 85 -17.29 -4.11 15.84
C GLU A 85 -17.96 -3.47 14.61
N ILE A 86 -17.38 -3.67 13.42
CA ILE A 86 -17.97 -3.18 12.17
C ILE A 86 -19.30 -3.88 11.91
N THR A 87 -19.34 -5.20 12.11
CA THR A 87 -20.57 -5.99 11.92
C THR A 87 -21.66 -5.54 12.89
N ALA A 88 -21.34 -5.42 14.18
CA ALA A 88 -22.28 -4.99 15.21
C ALA A 88 -22.84 -3.56 14.95
N THR A 89 -21.98 -2.64 14.53
CA THR A 89 -22.38 -1.27 14.20
C THR A 89 -23.30 -1.24 12.97
N MET A 90 -22.95 -1.97 11.91
CA MET A 90 -23.74 -1.98 10.68
C MET A 90 -25.09 -2.67 10.87
N GLU A 91 -25.14 -3.76 11.63
CA GLU A 91 -26.37 -4.44 12.03
C GLU A 91 -27.28 -3.53 12.86
N SER A 92 -26.72 -2.72 13.77
CA SER A 92 -27.50 -1.75 14.57
C SER A 92 -28.20 -0.68 13.70
N HIS A 93 -27.64 -0.38 12.53
CA HIS A 93 -28.22 0.54 11.55
C HIS A 93 -29.08 -0.18 10.49
N GLY A 94 -29.24 -1.49 10.58
CA GLY A 94 -30.02 -2.30 9.63
C GLY A 94 -29.34 -2.51 8.27
N ILE A 95 -28.02 -2.30 8.18
CA ILE A 95 -27.25 -2.48 6.95
C ILE A 95 -26.67 -3.90 6.93
N THR A 96 -27.05 -4.69 5.94
CA THR A 96 -26.50 -6.04 5.74
C THR A 96 -25.26 -5.97 4.85
N LEU A 97 -24.11 -6.40 5.38
CA LEU A 97 -22.85 -6.50 4.65
C LEU A 97 -22.40 -7.95 4.56
N ASP A 98 -21.85 -8.34 3.41
CA ASP A 98 -21.16 -9.63 3.30
C ASP A 98 -19.86 -9.60 4.13
N GLN A 99 -19.67 -10.63 4.94
CA GLN A 99 -18.50 -10.77 5.80
C GLN A 99 -17.18 -10.71 5.03
N ARG A 100 -17.15 -11.10 3.75
CA ARG A 100 -15.95 -11.06 2.89
C ARG A 100 -15.38 -9.66 2.72
N HIS A 101 -16.24 -8.63 2.64
CA HIS A 101 -15.78 -7.24 2.54
C HIS A 101 -15.14 -6.75 3.83
N ILE A 102 -15.75 -7.10 4.96
CA ILE A 102 -15.26 -6.71 6.29
C ILE A 102 -13.95 -7.44 6.62
N MET A 103 -13.85 -8.73 6.26
CA MET A 103 -12.61 -9.50 6.42
C MET A 103 -11.46 -8.88 5.62
N LEU A 104 -11.68 -8.54 4.35
CA LEU A 104 -10.66 -7.91 3.52
C LEU A 104 -10.17 -6.57 4.13
N LEU A 105 -11.11 -5.77 4.65
CA LEU A 105 -10.78 -4.52 5.33
C LEU A 105 -9.96 -4.78 6.60
N ALA A 106 -10.37 -5.72 7.44
CA ALA A 106 -9.65 -6.05 8.68
C ALA A 106 -8.25 -6.59 8.40
N ASP A 107 -8.08 -7.44 7.39
CA ASP A 107 -6.79 -7.96 6.95
C ASP A 107 -5.88 -6.82 6.45
N LEU A 108 -6.42 -5.89 5.65
CA LEU A 108 -5.70 -4.70 5.19
C LEU A 108 -5.30 -3.75 6.34
N MET A 109 -6.08 -3.67 7.40
CA MET A 109 -5.73 -2.87 8.57
C MET A 109 -4.67 -3.52 9.46
N THR A 110 -4.42 -4.83 9.32
CA THR A 110 -3.59 -5.60 10.28
C THR A 110 -2.38 -6.32 9.67
N PHE A 111 -2.24 -6.35 8.34
CA PHE A 111 -1.18 -7.13 7.66
C PHE A 111 0.27 -6.76 8.04
N LYS A 112 0.53 -5.52 8.49
CA LYS A 112 1.88 -5.09 8.91
C LYS A 112 2.24 -5.46 10.36
N GLY A 113 1.35 -6.13 11.08
CA GLY A 113 1.56 -6.48 12.49
C GLY A 113 1.22 -5.35 13.48
N GLU A 114 0.75 -4.21 12.99
CA GLU A 114 0.17 -3.12 13.78
C GLU A 114 -1.21 -2.75 13.20
N VAL A 115 -2.10 -2.21 14.03
CA VAL A 115 -3.43 -1.75 13.58
C VAL A 115 -3.26 -0.38 12.91
N LEU A 116 -3.34 -0.36 11.58
CA LEU A 116 -3.24 0.84 10.77
C LEU A 116 -4.63 1.34 10.37
N GLY A 117 -4.92 2.60 10.69
CA GLY A 117 -6.16 3.23 10.26
C GLY A 117 -6.17 3.56 8.77
N ILE A 118 -7.36 3.65 8.17
CA ILE A 118 -7.57 4.16 6.80
C ILE A 118 -7.60 5.69 6.84
N THR A 119 -6.51 6.28 7.29
CA THR A 119 -6.30 7.74 7.37
C THR A 119 -4.97 8.08 6.72
N ARG A 120 -4.72 9.37 6.45
CA ARG A 120 -3.47 9.82 5.84
C ARG A 120 -2.22 9.22 6.48
N ASN A 121 -2.12 9.28 7.82
CA ASN A 121 -0.95 8.78 8.53
C ASN A 121 -0.83 7.25 8.46
N GLY A 122 -1.96 6.53 8.42
CA GLY A 122 -1.96 5.09 8.24
C GLY A 122 -1.57 4.69 6.82
N LEU A 123 -2.04 5.42 5.80
CA LEU A 123 -1.76 5.14 4.40
C LEU A 123 -0.28 5.30 4.05
N VAL A 124 0.38 6.34 4.59
CA VAL A 124 1.84 6.56 4.47
C VAL A 124 2.62 5.35 5.00
N LYS A 125 2.14 4.70 6.06
CA LYS A 125 2.75 3.48 6.57
C LYS A 125 2.41 2.25 5.73
N MET A 126 1.26 2.21 5.06
CA MET A 126 0.81 1.05 4.28
C MET A 126 1.49 0.94 2.92
N LYS A 127 1.66 2.07 2.21
CA LYS A 127 2.11 2.12 0.81
C LYS A 127 3.30 3.06 0.66
N GLU A 128 4.22 2.71 -0.23
CA GLU A 128 5.48 3.45 -0.45
C GLU A 128 5.47 4.35 -1.69
N SER A 129 4.44 4.26 -2.55
CA SER A 129 4.37 5.07 -3.77
C SER A 129 4.14 6.54 -3.45
N VAL A 130 5.01 7.39 -4.01
CA VAL A 130 4.93 8.85 -3.84
C VAL A 130 3.71 9.40 -4.57
N PHE A 131 3.45 8.94 -5.80
CA PHE A 131 2.31 9.41 -6.58
C PHE A 131 0.98 9.03 -5.93
N LEU A 132 0.90 7.82 -5.37
CA LEU A 132 -0.27 7.41 -4.59
C LEU A 132 -0.49 8.30 -3.38
N LEU A 133 0.54 8.54 -2.57
CA LEU A 133 0.44 9.38 -1.37
C LEU A 133 0.10 10.83 -1.71
N ALA A 134 0.75 11.39 -2.74
CA ALA A 134 0.53 12.74 -3.21
C ALA A 134 -0.89 12.93 -3.79
N SER A 135 -1.51 11.88 -4.36
CA SER A 135 -2.88 11.91 -4.88
C SER A 135 -3.97 11.88 -3.80
N PHE A 136 -3.65 11.38 -2.59
CA PHE A 136 -4.63 11.27 -1.51
C PHE A 136 -4.75 12.58 -0.73
N GLU A 137 -3.65 13.03 -0.10
CA GLU A 137 -3.60 14.27 0.68
C GLU A 137 -2.16 14.82 0.75
N ARG A 138 -2.02 16.13 0.97
CA ARG A 138 -0.71 16.82 1.11
C ARG A 138 0.29 16.55 -0.03
N THR A 139 -0.18 16.80 -1.25
CA THR A 139 0.57 16.60 -2.50
C THR A 139 1.95 17.25 -2.49
N THR A 140 2.05 18.53 -2.09
CA THR A 140 3.31 19.29 -2.12
C THR A 140 4.37 18.75 -1.17
N ASP A 141 3.95 18.35 0.04
CA ASP A 141 4.86 17.83 1.07
C ASP A 141 5.49 16.51 0.58
N HIS A 142 4.67 15.58 0.07
CA HIS A 142 5.13 14.29 -0.42
C HIS A 142 6.05 14.41 -1.64
N LEU A 143 5.76 15.33 -2.56
CA LEU A 143 6.62 15.57 -3.72
C LEU A 143 7.95 16.24 -3.33
N TYR A 144 7.92 17.20 -2.41
CA TYR A 144 9.14 17.86 -1.93
C TYR A 144 10.04 16.89 -1.18
N GLU A 145 9.47 16.07 -0.29
CA GLU A 145 10.19 15.05 0.45
C GLU A 145 10.80 14.00 -0.49
N ALA A 146 10.02 13.52 -1.46
CA ALA A 146 10.52 12.58 -2.47
C ALA A 146 11.64 13.17 -3.34
N ALA A 147 11.53 14.44 -3.72
CA ALA A 147 12.58 15.14 -4.48
C ALA A 147 13.85 15.32 -3.63
N PHE A 148 13.71 15.67 -2.35
CA PHE A 148 14.83 15.83 -1.43
C PHE A 148 15.58 14.51 -1.19
N TYR A 149 14.86 13.40 -0.99
CA TYR A 149 15.47 12.07 -0.80
C TYR A 149 15.81 11.34 -2.11
N GLY A 150 15.43 11.88 -3.27
CA GLY A 150 15.61 11.21 -4.57
C GLY A 150 14.86 9.87 -4.67
N GLN A 151 13.65 9.80 -4.09
CA GLN A 151 12.86 8.56 -4.03
C GLN A 151 12.41 8.13 -5.44
N LYS A 152 12.58 6.84 -5.75
CA LYS A 152 12.17 6.26 -7.03
C LYS A 152 10.86 5.49 -6.87
N ASP A 153 9.85 5.84 -7.66
CA ASP A 153 8.58 5.13 -7.72
C ASP A 153 8.59 4.08 -8.84
N LYS A 154 8.00 2.91 -8.58
CA LYS A 154 7.94 1.79 -9.53
C LYS A 154 6.73 1.86 -10.47
N ILE A 155 5.80 2.79 -10.26
CA ILE A 155 4.61 3.01 -11.09
C ILE A 155 3.87 1.68 -11.34
N SER A 156 3.50 1.02 -10.25
CA SER A 156 2.92 -0.33 -10.29
C SER A 156 1.52 -0.40 -9.70
N GLY A 157 1.16 0.57 -8.87
CA GLY A 157 -0.16 0.77 -8.32
C GLY A 157 -1.08 1.50 -9.29
N VAL A 158 -2.37 1.39 -8.99
CA VAL A 158 -3.45 1.88 -9.85
C VAL A 158 -3.35 3.40 -10.06
N SER A 159 -3.18 4.17 -8.98
CA SER A 159 -3.14 5.64 -9.05
C SER A 159 -1.94 6.12 -9.87
N GLU A 160 -0.76 5.52 -9.67
CA GLU A 160 0.45 5.91 -10.40
C GLU A 160 0.32 5.64 -11.91
N CYS A 161 -0.22 4.48 -12.28
CA CYS A 161 -0.46 4.13 -13.69
C CYS A 161 -1.42 5.10 -14.35
N ILE A 162 -2.51 5.48 -13.66
CA ILE A 162 -3.49 6.44 -14.19
C ILE A 162 -2.85 7.82 -14.41
N ILE A 163 -2.07 8.32 -13.44
CA ILE A 163 -1.40 9.62 -13.53
C ILE A 163 -0.38 9.64 -14.69
N THR A 164 0.33 8.54 -14.90
CA THR A 164 1.38 8.43 -15.93
C THR A 164 0.86 8.01 -17.30
N GLY A 165 -0.42 7.64 -17.43
CA GLY A 165 -1.00 7.13 -18.67
C GLY A 165 -0.60 5.70 -19.03
N ASN A 166 -0.04 4.93 -18.08
CA ASN A 166 0.34 3.54 -18.29
C ASN A 166 -0.84 2.57 -18.07
N PRO A 167 -0.91 1.43 -18.79
CA PRO A 167 -1.94 0.42 -18.54
C PRO A 167 -1.78 -0.20 -17.14
N ILE A 168 -2.89 -0.32 -16.42
CA ILE A 168 -2.93 -0.84 -15.05
C ILE A 168 -2.72 -2.37 -15.06
N SER A 169 -1.93 -2.90 -14.12
CA SER A 169 -1.56 -4.32 -14.03
C SER A 169 -2.62 -5.26 -13.42
N ILE A 170 -3.79 -4.75 -13.05
CA ILE A 170 -4.90 -5.54 -12.47
C ILE A 170 -6.04 -5.73 -13.47
N GLY A 171 -6.84 -6.78 -13.29
CA GLY A 171 -7.97 -7.09 -14.17
C GLY A 171 -7.52 -7.52 -15.56
N THR A 172 -7.94 -6.79 -16.59
CA THR A 172 -7.61 -7.10 -18.01
C THR A 172 -6.14 -6.89 -18.34
N GLY A 173 -5.45 -5.99 -17.63
CA GLY A 173 -4.02 -5.74 -17.83
C GLY A 173 -3.09 -6.74 -17.12
N MET A 174 -3.64 -7.75 -16.43
CA MET A 174 -2.86 -8.75 -15.68
C MET A 174 -2.11 -9.73 -16.59
N PHE A 175 -2.56 -9.90 -17.84
CA PHE A 175 -1.94 -10.81 -18.82
C PHE A 175 -1.57 -10.06 -20.10
N LYS A 176 -0.51 -10.54 -20.77
CA LYS A 176 -0.12 -10.06 -22.09
C LYS A 176 -0.71 -10.97 -23.15
N ILE A 177 -1.25 -10.38 -24.20
CA ILE A 177 -1.72 -11.12 -25.37
C ILE A 177 -0.54 -11.28 -26.33
N LEU A 178 -0.22 -12.52 -26.67
CA LEU A 178 0.80 -12.84 -27.65
C LEU A 178 0.10 -13.30 -28.93
N THR A 179 0.39 -12.64 -30.04
CA THR A 179 -0.09 -13.09 -31.35
C THR A 179 0.66 -14.36 -31.73
N GLN A 180 -0.07 -15.43 -32.06
CA GLN A 180 0.52 -16.64 -32.63
C GLN A 180 0.92 -16.40 -34.08
N GLY A 181 2.04 -15.71 -34.30
CA GLY A 181 2.75 -15.78 -35.56
C GLY A 181 3.40 -17.15 -35.69
N LYS A 182 3.34 -17.78 -36.88
CA LYS A 182 4.26 -18.87 -37.20
C LYS A 182 5.66 -18.31 -36.99
N LYS A 183 6.38 -18.78 -35.96
CA LYS A 183 7.82 -18.59 -35.87
C LYS A 183 8.42 -19.34 -37.04
N GLU A 184 8.56 -18.69 -38.19
CA GLU A 184 9.72 -18.96 -39.00
C GLU A 184 10.90 -18.71 -38.07
N ARG A 185 11.56 -19.79 -37.67
CA ARG A 185 12.87 -19.69 -37.03
C ARG A 185 13.76 -19.08 -38.09
N THR A 186 13.79 -17.75 -38.20
CA THR A 186 14.97 -17.08 -38.68
C THR A 186 16.01 -17.43 -37.63
N GLN A 187 16.73 -18.52 -37.87
CA GLN A 187 18.04 -18.66 -37.28
C GLN A 187 18.72 -17.33 -37.58
N SER A 188 19.14 -16.65 -36.54
CA SER A 188 20.12 -15.57 -36.67
C SER A 188 21.42 -16.18 -37.20
N ASN A 189 21.44 -16.65 -38.45
CA ASN A 189 22.56 -16.32 -39.28
C ASN A 189 22.44 -14.81 -39.39
N ARG A 190 23.32 -14.09 -38.67
CA ARG A 190 23.72 -12.77 -39.13
C ARG A 190 24.05 -12.97 -40.61
N GLU A 191 23.13 -12.61 -41.49
CA GLU A 191 23.48 -12.43 -42.88
C GLU A 191 24.46 -11.26 -42.83
N THR A 192 25.74 -11.59 -42.80
CA THR A 192 26.83 -10.63 -43.05
C THR A 192 26.39 -9.77 -44.21
N ASN A 193 26.32 -8.46 -43.98
CA ASN A 193 25.78 -7.50 -44.93
C ASN A 193 26.39 -7.75 -46.31
N LEU A 194 25.62 -7.54 -47.37
CA LEU A 194 26.06 -7.83 -48.76
C LEU A 194 27.41 -7.14 -49.07
N PHE A 195 27.65 -5.99 -48.45
CA PHE A 195 28.92 -5.27 -48.47
C PHE A 195 30.06 -6.04 -47.81
N GLU A 196 29.88 -6.60 -46.63
CA GLU A 196 30.88 -7.42 -45.90
C GLU A 196 31.34 -8.63 -46.74
N ARG A 197 30.40 -9.27 -47.45
CA ARG A 197 30.73 -10.36 -48.41
C ARG A 197 31.54 -9.88 -49.61
N LEU A 198 31.31 -8.66 -50.08
CA LEU A 198 32.05 -8.06 -51.20
C LEU A 198 33.45 -7.58 -50.77
N THR A 199 33.62 -7.09 -49.54
CA THR A 199 34.93 -6.71 -49.00
C THR A 199 35.80 -7.95 -48.77
N ILE A 200 35.25 -9.00 -48.15
CA ILE A 200 35.97 -10.26 -47.89
C ILE A 200 36.33 -11.01 -49.18
N SER A 201 35.53 -10.90 -50.24
CA SER A 201 35.85 -11.53 -51.53
C SER A 201 36.87 -10.74 -52.37
N ARG A 202 37.02 -9.43 -52.14
CA ARG A 202 38.05 -8.60 -52.78
C ARG A 202 39.39 -8.65 -52.05
N LEU A 203 39.41 -8.87 -50.74
CA LEU A 203 40.62 -9.13 -49.96
C LEU A 203 40.98 -10.62 -50.03
N GLY A 204 41.76 -11.01 -51.04
CA GLY A 204 42.28 -12.37 -51.14
C GLY A 204 43.22 -12.73 -49.99
N ALA A 205 42.78 -13.63 -49.12
CA ALA A 205 43.47 -14.60 -48.24
C ALA A 205 44.83 -14.31 -47.56
N ASN A 206 45.48 -13.15 -47.70
CA ASN A 206 46.86 -12.93 -47.24
C ASN A 206 47.14 -11.61 -46.49
N SER A 207 46.15 -10.83 -46.08
CA SER A 207 46.37 -9.68 -45.18
C SER A 207 46.03 -10.03 -43.72
N SER A 208 46.77 -9.43 -42.78
CA SER A 208 46.72 -9.76 -41.36
C SER A 208 45.38 -9.34 -40.72
N PRO A 209 44.91 -10.06 -39.68
CA PRO A 209 43.60 -9.80 -39.05
C PRO A 209 43.44 -8.40 -38.44
N GLU A 210 44.54 -7.70 -38.18
CA GLU A 210 44.57 -6.39 -37.52
C GLU A 210 44.12 -5.27 -38.48
N GLU A 211 44.49 -5.32 -39.76
CA GLU A 211 44.10 -4.31 -40.76
C GLU A 211 42.60 -4.36 -41.08
N ILE A 212 42.03 -5.57 -41.07
CA ILE A 212 40.60 -5.80 -41.28
C ILE A 212 39.78 -5.28 -40.09
N SER A 213 40.33 -5.40 -38.87
CA SER A 213 39.66 -4.92 -37.65
C SER A 213 39.68 -3.40 -37.49
N ALA A 214 40.73 -2.72 -37.97
CA ALA A 214 40.82 -1.27 -37.93
C ALA A 214 39.81 -0.62 -38.88
N LEU A 215 39.72 -1.10 -40.13
CA LEU A 215 38.78 -0.59 -41.13
C LEU A 215 37.31 -0.91 -40.81
N LEU A 216 37.03 -2.01 -40.10
CA LEU A 216 35.68 -2.36 -39.63
C LEU A 216 35.22 -1.48 -38.46
N ASN A 217 36.14 -0.87 -37.72
CA ASN A 217 35.79 0.08 -36.67
C ASN A 217 35.58 1.49 -37.26
N ASP A 218 36.36 1.89 -38.26
CA ASP A 218 36.16 3.17 -38.96
C ASP A 218 34.79 3.26 -39.65
N ILE A 219 34.27 2.13 -40.18
CA ILE A 219 32.93 2.08 -40.81
C ILE A 219 31.81 2.12 -39.76
N LYS A 220 32.04 1.62 -38.53
CA LYS A 220 31.04 1.68 -37.45
C LYS A 220 30.89 3.06 -36.85
N GLU A 221 31.95 3.88 -36.88
CA GLU A 221 31.87 5.26 -36.39
C GLU A 221 31.05 6.16 -37.34
N GLU A 222 31.00 5.87 -38.66
CA GLU A 222 30.14 6.60 -39.60
C GLU A 222 28.64 6.25 -39.47
N ASP A 223 28.30 5.01 -39.09
CA ASP A 223 26.89 4.60 -38.91
C ASP A 223 26.26 5.20 -37.64
N GLU A 224 27.02 5.39 -36.55
CA GLU A 224 26.53 6.01 -35.31
C GLU A 224 26.20 7.51 -35.45
N GLU A 225 26.83 8.23 -36.39
CA GLU A 225 26.46 9.62 -36.70
C GLU A 225 25.13 9.75 -37.48
N SER A 226 24.68 8.67 -38.13
CA SER A 226 23.44 8.66 -38.92
C SER A 226 22.17 8.41 -38.10
N GLU A 227 22.27 7.67 -36.98
CA GLU A 227 21.13 7.38 -36.10
C GLU A 227 20.69 8.59 -35.23
N MET A 228 21.49 9.65 -35.12
CA MET A 228 21.12 10.86 -34.36
C MET A 228 20.19 11.83 -35.12
N ASN A 229 19.84 11.58 -36.39
CA ASN A 229 19.03 12.51 -37.20
C ASN A 229 17.54 12.12 -37.34
N ASP A 230 17.12 10.94 -36.88
CA ASP A 230 15.76 10.42 -37.16
C ASP A 230 14.70 10.69 -36.06
N ASP A 231 15.05 11.33 -34.94
CA ASP A 231 14.11 11.59 -33.83
C ASP A 231 13.28 12.89 -33.98
N SER A 232 13.31 13.59 -35.12
CA SER A 232 12.62 14.89 -35.28
C SER A 232 11.31 14.91 -36.09
N GLU A 233 10.75 13.79 -36.53
CA GLU A 233 9.45 13.78 -37.22
C GLU A 233 8.50 12.70 -36.64
N ILE A 234 7.73 13.08 -35.62
CA ILE A 234 6.42 12.47 -35.36
C ILE A 234 5.37 13.57 -35.37
N ASP A 235 4.48 13.42 -36.35
CA ASP A 235 3.43 14.34 -36.78
C ASP A 235 2.55 14.90 -35.65
N ALA A 236 2.36 16.21 -35.74
CA ALA A 236 1.21 16.91 -35.19
C ALA A 236 -0.06 16.44 -35.94
N MET A 237 -0.92 15.68 -35.28
CA MET A 237 -2.27 15.44 -35.73
C MET A 237 -3.13 16.66 -35.41
N GLU A 238 -3.35 17.51 -36.42
CA GLU A 238 -4.38 18.55 -36.44
C GLU A 238 -5.76 17.92 -36.21
N ILE A 239 -6.45 18.34 -35.15
CA ILE A 239 -7.89 18.14 -35.01
C ILE A 239 -8.54 19.42 -35.56
N ASP A 240 -8.94 19.33 -36.82
CA ASP A 240 -9.75 20.34 -37.48
C ASP A 240 -11.15 20.39 -36.85
N GLY A 241 -11.65 21.61 -36.72
CA GLY A 241 -12.93 21.91 -36.07
C GLY A 241 -14.14 21.34 -36.80
N MET A 242 -15.16 21.00 -36.02
CA MET A 242 -16.55 20.96 -36.48
C MET A 242 -17.36 21.86 -35.56
N ASP A 243 -17.70 23.03 -36.08
CA ASP A 243 -18.79 23.87 -35.61
C ASP A 243 -20.13 23.18 -35.92
N GLU A 244 -20.95 22.95 -34.89
CA GLU A 244 -22.36 23.40 -34.74
C GLU A 244 -22.89 23.03 -33.34
#